data_AF-A0A947HBJ1-F1
#
_entry.id   AF-A0A947HBJ1-F1
#
_cell.length_a   1.000
_cell.length_b   1.000
_cell.length_c   1.000
_cell.angle_alpha   90.00
_cell.angle_beta   90.00
_cell.angle_gamma   90.00
#
_symmetry.space_group_name_H-M   'P 1'
#
loop_
_entity.id
_entity.type
_entity.pdbx_description
1 polymer ?
#
loop_
_entity_poly.entity_id
_entity_poly.type
_entity_poly.pdbx_seq_one_letter_code
_entity_poly.pdbx_strand_id
1 'polypeptide(L)'
;MSNVIETGVSSEKMTEVYAVATLMRTCNLTPDFIDAAVQRARNYEGTVDLMLMWRDERDPEERDAIIADIQDAIDDGIERPNRVTQKPYIRFEKLESIAQKIQAFKQELRNKVDEWGGISLLATKTGIPQPSLSRFFNSASMPRRTTLYKIANALNLSEDEIATDWIR
;
A
#
# COMPACT_ATOMS: atom_id res chain seq x y z
N MET A 1 36.78 -10.01 -5.30
CA MET A 1 36.14 -9.32 -6.43
C MET A 1 34.64 -9.52 -6.28
N SER A 2 33.94 -8.54 -5.74
CA SER A 2 32.49 -8.61 -5.53
C SER A 2 31.80 -8.30 -6.86
N ASN A 3 31.08 -9.29 -7.41
CA ASN A 3 30.13 -9.05 -8.49
C ASN A 3 28.98 -8.22 -7.92
N VAL A 4 28.95 -6.94 -8.25
CA VAL A 4 27.76 -6.11 -8.13
C VAL A 4 26.82 -6.60 -9.23
N ILE A 5 25.78 -7.35 -8.86
CA ILE A 5 24.68 -7.64 -9.77
C ILE A 5 23.93 -6.31 -9.92
N GLU A 6 24.05 -5.65 -11.07
CA GLU A 6 23.13 -4.58 -11.46
C GLU A 6 21.73 -5.18 -11.62
N THR A 7 20.98 -5.26 -10.51
CA THR A 7 19.54 -5.59 -10.52
C THR A 7 18.71 -4.33 -10.75
N GLY A 8 19.14 -3.46 -11.67
CA GLY A 8 18.43 -2.25 -12.04
C GLY A 8 17.52 -2.50 -13.24
N VAL A 9 16.30 -1.95 -13.19
CA VAL A 9 15.44 -1.92 -14.38
C VAL A 9 16.11 -1.11 -15.50
N SER A 10 15.98 -1.54 -16.75
CA SER A 10 16.65 -0.91 -17.90
C SER A 10 16.31 0.58 -18.04
N SER A 11 17.25 1.37 -18.55
CA SER A 11 17.08 2.82 -18.75
C SER A 11 15.91 3.17 -19.68
N GLU A 12 15.63 2.32 -20.65
CA GLU A 12 14.50 2.44 -21.57
C GLU A 12 13.16 2.30 -20.82
N LYS A 13 12.98 1.21 -20.05
CA LYS A 13 11.78 1.02 -19.21
C LYS A 13 11.61 2.13 -18.18
N MET A 14 12.70 2.62 -17.60
CA MET A 14 12.63 3.75 -16.67
C MET A 14 12.19 5.06 -17.34
N THR A 15 12.52 5.27 -18.61
CA THR A 15 12.03 6.43 -19.36
C THR A 15 10.50 6.37 -19.50
N GLU A 16 9.94 5.19 -19.77
CA GLU A 16 8.50 4.99 -19.79
C GLU A 16 7.87 5.23 -18.40
N VAL A 17 8.49 4.73 -17.33
CA VAL A 17 8.02 4.96 -15.95
C VAL A 17 7.91 6.45 -15.63
N TYR A 18 8.88 7.28 -16.04
CA TYR A 18 8.80 8.72 -15.83
C TYR A 18 7.69 9.40 -16.66
N ALA A 19 7.42 8.89 -17.87
CA ALA A 19 6.28 9.36 -18.65
C ALA A 19 4.95 9.02 -17.96
N VAL A 20 4.82 7.80 -17.42
CA VAL A 20 3.66 7.40 -16.61
C VAL A 20 3.54 8.26 -15.35
N ALA A 21 4.62 8.52 -14.63
CA ALA A 21 4.61 9.36 -13.43
C ALA A 21 4.09 10.78 -13.73
N THR A 22 4.44 11.32 -14.89
CA THR A 22 3.92 12.62 -15.36
C THR A 22 2.41 12.54 -15.62
N LEU A 23 1.93 11.47 -16.27
CA LEU A 23 0.50 11.23 -16.49
C LEU A 23 -0.26 11.08 -15.16
N MET A 24 0.26 10.29 -14.23
CA MET A 24 -0.30 10.12 -12.87
C MET A 24 -0.52 11.45 -12.17
N ARG A 25 0.45 12.37 -12.28
CA ARG A 25 0.33 13.72 -11.72
C ARG A 25 -0.81 14.51 -12.34
N THR A 26 -1.03 14.40 -13.66
CA THR A 26 -2.17 15.06 -14.32
C THR A 26 -3.52 14.48 -13.92
N CYS A 27 -3.55 13.23 -13.45
CA CYS A 27 -4.73 12.57 -12.90
C CYS A 27 -4.91 12.83 -11.38
N ASN A 28 -4.26 13.84 -10.82
CA ASN A 28 -4.35 14.23 -9.40
C ASN A 28 -3.91 13.16 -8.39
N LEU A 29 -3.07 12.19 -8.79
CA LEU A 29 -2.38 11.34 -7.83
C LEU A 29 -1.34 12.16 -7.05
N THR A 30 -1.14 11.80 -5.78
CA THR A 30 -0.28 12.58 -4.88
C THR A 30 1.19 12.46 -5.28
N PRO A 31 1.99 13.54 -5.17
CA PRO A 31 3.42 13.48 -5.46
C PRO A 31 4.17 12.41 -4.67
N ASP A 32 3.80 12.21 -3.40
CA ASP A 32 4.42 11.22 -2.52
C ASP A 32 4.16 9.78 -3.00
N PHE A 33 2.93 9.48 -3.45
CA PHE A 33 2.62 8.18 -4.05
C PHE A 33 3.42 7.95 -5.33
N ILE A 34 3.48 8.96 -6.20
CA ILE A 34 4.19 8.87 -7.49
C ILE A 34 5.68 8.65 -7.26
N ASP A 35 6.30 9.41 -6.36
CA ASP A 35 7.72 9.25 -6.03
C ASP A 35 8.01 7.86 -5.46
N ALA A 36 7.19 7.39 -4.51
CA ALA A 36 7.33 6.05 -3.96
C ALA A 36 7.17 4.94 -5.01
N ALA A 37 6.21 5.07 -5.93
CA ALA A 37 6.01 4.14 -7.04
C ALA A 37 7.24 4.09 -7.95
N VAL A 38 7.79 5.25 -8.32
CA VAL A 38 9.01 5.36 -9.14
C VAL A 38 10.22 4.75 -8.43
N GLN A 39 10.41 5.02 -7.14
CA GLN A 39 11.50 4.44 -6.36
C GLN A 39 11.37 2.91 -6.28
N ARG A 40 10.15 2.39 -6.15
CA ARG A 40 9.90 0.95 -6.13
C ARG A 40 10.16 0.32 -7.50
N ALA A 41 9.70 0.96 -8.58
CA ALA A 41 9.92 0.53 -9.96
C ALA A 41 11.41 0.38 -10.30
N ARG A 42 12.30 1.21 -9.76
CA ARG A 42 13.77 1.09 -9.98
C ARG A 42 14.34 -0.27 -9.56
N ASN A 43 13.74 -0.88 -8.54
CA ASN A 43 14.25 -2.08 -7.88
C ASN A 43 13.37 -3.31 -8.11
N TYR A 44 12.18 -3.14 -8.69
CA TYR A 44 11.20 -4.22 -8.84
C TYR A 44 10.42 -4.06 -10.15
N GLU A 45 10.70 -4.96 -11.10
CA GLU A 45 10.09 -4.97 -12.43
C GLU A 45 8.57 -5.10 -12.37
N GLY A 46 8.02 -5.87 -11.42
CA GLY A 46 6.56 -5.97 -11.27
C GLY A 46 5.88 -4.63 -10.97
N THR A 47 6.57 -3.66 -10.36
CA THR A 47 6.02 -2.30 -10.18
C THR A 47 6.07 -1.50 -11.48
N VAL A 48 7.06 -1.73 -12.34
CA VAL A 48 7.08 -1.15 -13.70
C VAL A 48 5.87 -1.64 -14.47
N ASP A 49 5.63 -2.95 -14.47
CA ASP A 49 4.51 -3.56 -15.20
C ASP A 49 3.17 -2.99 -14.73
N LEU A 50 2.98 -2.83 -13.42
CA LEU A 50 1.78 -2.21 -12.86
C LEU A 50 1.61 -0.75 -13.31
N MET A 51 2.69 0.04 -13.33
CA MET A 51 2.63 1.43 -13.79
C MET A 51 2.28 1.52 -15.28
N LEU A 52 2.84 0.64 -16.11
CA LEU A 52 2.51 0.59 -17.54
C LEU A 52 1.07 0.11 -17.76
N MET A 53 0.61 -0.89 -17.00
CA MET A 53 -0.77 -1.35 -17.02
C MET A 53 -1.74 -0.21 -16.67
N TRP A 54 -1.44 0.56 -15.63
CA TRP A 54 -2.26 1.72 -15.24
C TRP A 54 -2.38 2.81 -16.32
N ARG A 55 -1.32 2.99 -17.13
CA ARG A 55 -1.33 3.93 -18.27
C ARG A 55 -2.29 3.48 -19.36
N ASP A 56 -2.30 2.18 -19.65
CA ASP A 56 -3.01 1.62 -20.79
C ASP A 56 -4.46 1.21 -20.45
N GLU A 57 -4.76 1.03 -19.17
CA GLU A 57 -6.11 0.76 -18.67
C GLU A 57 -7.03 1.97 -18.85
N ARG A 58 -8.24 1.70 -19.34
CA ARG A 58 -9.25 2.71 -19.68
C ARG A 58 -10.43 2.68 -18.72
N ASP A 59 -10.69 1.54 -18.10
CA ASP A 59 -11.72 1.42 -17.10
C ASP A 59 -11.29 2.09 -15.79
N PRO A 60 -12.04 3.09 -15.28
CA PRO A 60 -11.66 3.79 -14.06
C PRO A 60 -11.58 2.89 -12.82
N GLU A 61 -12.45 1.88 -12.71
CA GLU A 61 -12.45 0.97 -11.56
C GLU A 61 -11.22 0.07 -11.57
N GLU A 62 -10.85 -0.48 -12.73
CA GLU A 62 -9.61 -1.25 -12.89
C GLU A 62 -8.35 -0.37 -12.69
N ARG A 63 -8.35 0.89 -13.16
CA ARG A 63 -7.24 1.82 -12.85
C ARG A 63 -7.08 2.05 -11.35
N ASP A 64 -8.18 2.20 -10.64
CA ASP A 64 -8.20 2.34 -9.18
C ASP A 64 -7.70 1.06 -8.48
N ALA A 65 -8.04 -0.12 -9.01
CA ALA A 65 -7.51 -1.39 -8.54
C ALA A 65 -5.99 -1.49 -8.74
N ILE A 66 -5.48 -1.08 -9.90
CA ILE A 66 -4.03 -1.07 -10.18
C ILE A 66 -3.30 -0.08 -9.26
N ILE A 67 -3.88 1.08 -8.97
CA ILE A 67 -3.32 2.02 -7.96
C ILE A 67 -3.21 1.33 -6.60
N ALA A 68 -4.23 0.57 -6.19
CA ALA A 68 -4.17 -0.20 -4.94
C ALA A 68 -3.05 -1.24 -4.95
N ASP A 69 -2.85 -1.94 -6.06
CA ASP A 69 -1.77 -2.93 -6.20
C ASP A 69 -0.37 -2.29 -6.20
N ILE A 70 -0.21 -1.10 -6.80
CA ILE A 70 1.04 -0.33 -6.72
C ILE A 70 1.33 0.08 -5.27
N GLN A 71 0.32 0.55 -4.55
CA GLN A 71 0.47 0.91 -3.13
C GLN A 71 0.85 -0.32 -2.28
N ASP A 72 0.23 -1.48 -2.54
CA ASP A 72 0.57 -2.73 -1.86
C ASP A 72 2.02 -3.14 -2.15
N ALA A 73 2.52 -2.95 -3.38
CA ALA A 73 3.90 -3.23 -3.76
C ALA A 73 4.91 -2.28 -3.09
N ILE A 74 4.54 -1.01 -2.88
CA ILE A 74 5.32 -0.02 -2.14
C ILE A 74 5.43 -0.44 -0.67
N ASP A 75 4.29 -0.71 -0.02
CA ASP A 75 4.26 -1.05 1.40
C ASP A 75 4.97 -2.40 1.67
N ASP A 76 4.84 -3.38 0.76
CA ASP A 76 5.62 -4.63 0.80
C ASP A 76 7.14 -4.38 0.80
N GLY A 77 7.60 -3.39 0.04
CA GLY A 77 9.01 -3.02 -0.03
C GLY A 77 9.55 -2.45 1.28
N ILE A 78 8.69 -1.77 2.05
CA ILE A 78 9.06 -1.15 3.34
C ILE A 78 9.05 -2.20 4.46
N GLU A 79 8.09 -3.13 4.44
CA GLU A 79 7.86 -4.06 5.54
C GLU A 79 8.67 -5.36 5.47
N ARG A 80 9.12 -5.78 4.29
CA ARG A 80 9.81 -7.06 4.15
C ARG A 80 11.17 -7.02 4.84
N PRO A 81 11.45 -7.95 5.78
CA PRO A 81 12.79 -8.09 6.32
C PRO A 81 13.77 -8.48 5.20
N ASN A 82 14.99 -7.96 5.27
CA ASN A 82 16.06 -8.24 4.29
C ASN A 82 16.52 -9.71 4.26
N ARG A 83 15.88 -10.61 5.01
CA ARG A 83 16.21 -12.03 5.14
C ARG A 83 14.95 -12.87 5.20
N VAL A 84 14.99 -14.05 4.56
CA VAL A 84 13.92 -15.05 4.64
C VAL A 84 13.68 -15.42 6.10
N THR A 85 12.45 -15.22 6.58
CA THR A 85 12.04 -15.53 7.95
C THR A 85 11.01 -16.65 7.91
N GLN A 86 11.26 -17.77 8.62
CA GLN A 86 10.23 -18.78 8.81
C GLN A 86 9.16 -18.24 9.76
N LYS A 87 7.93 -18.12 9.26
CA LYS A 87 6.79 -17.70 10.08
C LYS A 87 6.13 -18.93 10.74
N PRO A 88 5.72 -18.83 12.02
CA PRO A 88 4.97 -19.89 12.69
C PRO A 88 3.66 -20.21 11.95
N TYR A 89 3.26 -21.48 11.97
CA TYR A 89 2.02 -21.94 11.35
C TYR A 89 0.78 -21.47 12.13
N ILE A 90 -0.21 -20.93 11.42
CA ILE A 90 -1.53 -20.58 11.97
C ILE A 90 -2.45 -21.78 11.78
N ARG A 91 -3.10 -22.23 12.87
CA ARG A 91 -4.07 -23.33 12.82
C ARG A 91 -5.31 -22.92 12.03
N PHE A 92 -5.77 -23.81 11.15
CA PHE A 92 -6.90 -23.57 10.26
C PHE A 92 -8.19 -23.20 11.01
N GLU A 93 -8.46 -23.82 12.17
CA GLU A 93 -9.70 -23.58 12.92
C GLU A 93 -9.78 -22.16 13.51
N LYS A 94 -8.65 -21.43 13.57
CA LYS A 94 -8.60 -20.07 14.08
C LYS A 94 -8.79 -19.00 13.01
N LEU A 95 -8.74 -19.35 11.72
CA LEU A 95 -8.74 -18.37 10.63
C LEU A 95 -9.99 -17.47 10.63
N GLU A 96 -11.17 -18.06 10.82
CA GLU A 96 -12.44 -17.32 10.88
C GLU A 96 -12.44 -16.33 12.06
N SER A 97 -12.03 -16.78 13.24
CA SER A 97 -11.96 -15.93 14.42
C SER A 97 -10.96 -14.78 14.27
N ILE A 98 -9.87 -14.99 13.53
CA ILE A 98 -8.87 -13.96 13.22
C ILE A 98 -9.46 -12.95 12.23
N ALA A 99 -10.10 -13.41 11.16
CA ALA A 99 -10.74 -12.55 10.17
C ALA A 99 -11.80 -11.64 10.79
N GLN A 100 -12.65 -12.18 11.68
CA GLN A 100 -13.67 -11.40 12.39
C GLN A 100 -13.06 -10.31 13.28
N LYS A 101 -11.98 -10.64 14.00
CA LYS A 101 -11.26 -9.67 14.84
C LYS A 101 -10.63 -8.55 14.01
N ILE A 102 -10.03 -8.88 12.86
CA ILE A 102 -9.46 -7.89 11.93
C ILE A 102 -10.54 -6.95 11.41
N GLN A 103 -11.68 -7.51 10.98
CA GLN A 103 -12.80 -6.72 10.46
C GLN A 103 -13.38 -5.79 11.53
N ALA A 104 -13.59 -6.29 12.75
CA ALA A 104 -14.07 -5.47 13.87
C ALA A 104 -13.12 -4.30 14.16
N PHE A 105 -11.82 -4.56 14.25
CA PHE A 105 -10.80 -3.52 14.44
C PHE A 105 -10.82 -2.48 13.31
N LYS A 106 -10.85 -2.92 12.05
CA LYS A 106 -10.91 -2.01 10.89
C LYS A 106 -12.19 -1.18 10.88
N GLN A 107 -13.31 -1.75 11.31
CA GLN A 107 -14.58 -1.03 11.39
C GLN A 107 -14.52 0.06 12.47
N GLU A 108 -13.94 -0.23 13.64
CA GLU A 108 -13.75 0.78 14.69
C GLU A 108 -12.82 1.92 14.22
N LEU A 109 -11.72 1.57 13.56
CA LEU A 109 -10.81 2.56 12.98
C LEU A 109 -11.52 3.37 11.88
N ARG A 110 -12.36 2.72 11.06
CA ARG A 110 -13.15 3.39 10.03
C ARG A 110 -14.12 4.41 10.63
N ASN A 111 -14.78 4.07 11.74
CA ASN A 111 -15.67 5.00 12.43
C ASN A 111 -14.91 6.25 12.89
N LYS A 112 -13.72 6.10 13.48
CA LYS A 112 -12.84 7.23 13.87
C LYS A 112 -12.46 8.09 12.65
N VAL A 113 -12.17 7.47 11.50
CA VAL A 113 -11.86 8.18 10.25
C VAL A 113 -13.07 8.96 9.74
N ASP A 114 -14.26 8.36 9.76
CA ASP A 114 -15.49 9.00 9.30
C ASP A 114 -15.86 10.19 10.20
N GLU A 115 -15.70 10.07 11.53
CA GLU A 115 -15.87 11.18 12.49
C GLU A 115 -14.88 12.33 12.25
N TRP A 116 -13.65 12.01 11.83
CA TRP A 116 -12.58 12.98 11.59
C TRP A 116 -12.71 13.72 10.25
N GLY A 117 -13.51 13.23 9.30
CA GLY A 117 -13.73 13.86 8.00
C GLY A 117 -13.71 12.91 6.79
N GLY A 118 -13.64 11.60 7.04
CA GLY A 118 -13.80 10.56 6.03
C GLY A 118 -12.53 10.18 5.26
N ILE A 119 -12.67 9.16 4.40
CA ILE A 119 -11.56 8.55 3.67
C ILE A 119 -10.85 9.55 2.73
N SER A 120 -11.56 10.46 2.06
CA SER A 120 -10.92 11.40 1.14
C SER A 120 -9.96 12.36 1.86
N LEU A 121 -10.32 12.79 3.08
CA LEU A 121 -9.43 13.60 3.92
C LEU A 121 -8.22 12.76 4.36
N LEU A 122 -8.45 11.51 4.76
CA LEU A 122 -7.38 10.58 5.14
C LEU A 122 -6.40 10.32 4.00
N ALA A 123 -6.89 10.10 2.78
CA ALA A 123 -6.06 9.91 1.59
C ALA A 123 -5.14 11.12 1.38
N THR A 124 -5.71 12.32 1.49
CA THR A 124 -4.96 13.57 1.36
C THR A 124 -3.88 13.72 2.43
N LYS A 125 -4.19 13.37 3.68
CA LYS A 125 -3.29 13.57 4.83
C LYS A 125 -2.20 12.52 4.96
N THR A 126 -2.48 11.29 4.53
CA THR A 126 -1.54 10.17 4.61
C THR A 126 -0.72 9.99 3.33
N GLY A 127 -1.15 10.62 2.23
CA GLY A 127 -0.60 10.40 0.90
C GLY A 127 -0.96 9.03 0.31
N ILE A 128 -1.73 8.20 1.03
CA ILE A 128 -2.20 6.89 0.55
C ILE A 128 -3.35 7.13 -0.42
N PRO A 129 -3.35 6.50 -1.62
CA PRO A 129 -4.47 6.62 -2.54
C PRO A 129 -5.80 6.17 -1.91
N GLN A 130 -6.88 6.90 -2.21
CA GLN A 130 -8.22 6.59 -1.73
C GLN A 130 -8.68 5.15 -2.08
N PRO A 131 -8.44 4.62 -3.30
CA PRO A 131 -8.78 3.22 -3.61
C PRO A 131 -8.08 2.21 -2.68
N SER A 132 -6.81 2.45 -2.36
CA SER A 132 -6.04 1.62 -1.42
C SER A 132 -6.65 1.66 -0.02
N LEU A 133 -7.04 2.84 0.47
CA LEU A 133 -7.71 2.97 1.77
C LEU A 133 -9.08 2.29 1.79
N SER A 134 -9.88 2.43 0.72
CA SER A 134 -11.16 1.75 0.58
C SER A 134 -10.98 0.22 0.62
N ARG A 135 -10.03 -0.33 -0.14
CA ARG A 135 -9.69 -1.77 -0.11
C ARG A 135 -9.19 -2.20 1.26
N PHE A 136 -8.38 -1.37 1.91
CA PHE A 136 -7.89 -1.63 3.26
C PHE A 136 -9.05 -1.83 4.24
N PHE A 137 -10.00 -0.90 4.33
CA PHE A 137 -11.11 -0.97 5.29
C PHE A 137 -12.12 -2.08 4.99
N ASN A 138 -12.32 -2.43 3.72
CA ASN A 138 -13.33 -3.41 3.33
C ASN A 138 -12.82 -4.86 3.28
N SER A 139 -11.53 -5.11 3.49
CA SER A 139 -10.93 -6.45 3.39
C SER A 139 -10.68 -7.10 4.75
N ALA A 140 -10.72 -8.44 4.79
CA ALA A 140 -10.33 -9.22 5.97
C ALA A 140 -8.81 -9.43 6.08
N SER A 141 -8.04 -8.80 5.21
CA SER A 141 -6.58 -8.90 5.19
C SER A 141 -5.96 -8.22 6.40
N MET A 142 -4.91 -8.85 6.95
CA MET A 142 -4.10 -8.27 8.02
C MET A 142 -3.63 -6.86 7.64
N PRO A 143 -3.88 -5.84 8.48
CA PRO A 143 -3.33 -4.51 8.29
C PRO A 143 -1.81 -4.53 8.24
N ARG A 144 -1.24 -3.83 7.26
CA ARG A 144 0.17 -3.48 7.23
C ARG A 144 0.49 -2.47 8.32
N ARG A 145 1.62 -2.63 9.00
CA ARG A 145 2.07 -1.74 10.08
C ARG A 145 2.37 -0.35 9.54
N THR A 146 2.95 -0.23 8.35
CA THR A 146 3.22 1.06 7.70
C THR A 146 1.94 1.84 7.45
N THR A 147 0.92 1.17 6.91
CA THR A 147 -0.40 1.75 6.67
C THR A 147 -1.05 2.19 7.99
N LEU A 148 -1.03 1.33 9.02
CA LEU A 148 -1.61 1.67 10.32
C LEU A 148 -0.93 2.88 10.97
N TYR A 149 0.39 2.97 10.94
CA TYR A 149 1.10 4.12 11.50
C TYR A 149 0.82 5.41 10.72
N LYS A 150 0.71 5.37 9.39
CA LYS A 150 0.29 6.54 8.62
C LYS A 150 -1.09 7.02 9.04
N ILE A 151 -2.04 6.10 9.22
CA ILE A 151 -3.40 6.44 9.67
C ILE A 151 -3.40 6.97 11.10
N ALA A 152 -2.72 6.29 12.04
CA ALA A 152 -2.64 6.72 13.44
C ALA A 152 -2.02 8.11 13.57
N ASN A 153 -0.91 8.36 12.87
CA ASN A 153 -0.27 9.68 12.87
C ASN A 153 -1.19 10.77 12.30
N ALA A 154 -1.97 10.47 11.26
CA ALA A 154 -2.91 11.43 10.68
C ALA A 154 -4.06 11.77 11.64
N LEU A 155 -4.55 10.78 12.41
CA LEU A 155 -5.63 10.94 13.39
C LEU A 155 -5.12 11.33 14.79
N ASN A 156 -3.81 11.43 14.99
CA ASN A 156 -3.16 11.62 16.29
C ASN A 156 -3.57 10.55 17.32
N LEU A 157 -3.66 9.29 16.88
CA LEU A 157 -3.90 8.12 17.73
C LEU A 157 -2.58 7.62 18.33
N SER A 158 -2.68 7.11 19.54
CA SER A 158 -1.59 6.44 20.24
C SER A 158 -1.32 5.04 19.69
N GLU A 159 -0.14 4.47 20.00
CA GLU A 159 0.20 3.12 19.55
C GLU A 159 -0.68 2.06 20.22
N ASP A 160 -1.12 2.25 21.46
CA ASP A 160 -2.06 1.35 22.14
C ASP A 160 -3.45 1.32 21.50
N GLU A 161 -3.89 2.42 20.88
CA GLU A 161 -5.16 2.46 20.15
C GLU A 161 -5.14 1.69 18.82
N ILE A 162 -3.96 1.42 18.27
CA ILE A 162 -3.79 0.63 17.04
C ILE A 162 -3.05 -0.69 17.26
N ALA A 163 -2.56 -0.93 18.47
CA ALA A 163 -1.94 -2.18 18.87
C ALA A 163 -3.02 -3.27 18.89
N THR A 164 -2.81 -4.30 18.08
CA THR A 164 -3.64 -5.49 18.10
C THR A 164 -2.75 -6.70 18.34
N ASP A 165 -3.29 -7.74 18.99
CA ASP A 165 -2.56 -8.95 19.38
C ASP A 165 -1.85 -9.68 18.22
N TRP A 166 -2.17 -9.31 16.97
CA TRP A 166 -1.68 -9.92 15.75
C TRP A 166 -0.71 -9.06 14.95
N ILE A 167 -0.47 -7.80 15.34
CA ILE A 167 0.64 -6.98 14.81
C ILE A 167 1.89 -7.38 15.59
N ARG A 168 2.79 -8.12 14.97
CA ARG A 168 4.12 -8.47 15.50
C ARG A 168 5.21 -7.70 14.78
#